data_AF-A0A7T5UGZ7-F1
#
_entry.id   AF-A0A7T5UGZ7-F1
#
_cell.length_a   1.000
_cell.length_b   1.000
_cell.length_c   1.000
_cell.angle_alpha   90.00
_cell.angle_beta   90.00
_cell.angle_gamma   90.00
#
_symmetry.space_group_name_H-M   'P 1'
#
loop_
_entity.id
_entity.type
_entity.pdbx_description
1 polymer ?
#
loop_
_entity_poly.entity_id
_entity_poly.type
_entity_poly.pdbx_seq_one_letter_code
_entity_poly.pdbx_strand_id
1 'polypeptide(L)'
;MNDLSIMTSTPHLEIKTSNAGLFRKLQEPRTTRVPPQDYSGLDIKNLEQIEAKARDFEAVYLAEMMKPLFESVEVDPLFGGGKAEEIYRGMMVQEYGKKIAETNSIGLADFVKGELIRIQQEAQDGKQ
;
A
#
# COMPACT_ATOMS: atom_id res chain seq x y z
N MET A 1 -15.85 7.17 -68.89
CA MET A 1 -14.63 7.88 -68.46
C MET A 1 -15.07 9.19 -67.84
N ASN A 2 -14.60 9.44 -66.61
CA ASN A 2 -14.68 10.67 -65.80
C ASN A 2 -16.09 11.08 -65.32
N ASP A 3 -16.35 11.43 -64.05
CA ASP A 3 -15.49 11.70 -62.90
C ASP A 3 -16.33 11.43 -61.62
N LEU A 4 -15.76 10.69 -60.66
CA LEU A 4 -16.41 10.28 -59.42
C LEU A 4 -15.78 11.09 -58.29
N SER A 5 -16.36 12.25 -57.98
CA SER A 5 -16.02 12.99 -56.76
C SER A 5 -17.29 13.50 -56.10
N ILE A 6 -17.96 12.60 -55.39
CA ILE A 6 -19.01 12.96 -54.46
C ILE A 6 -18.37 13.66 -53.26
N MET A 7 -18.50 14.98 -53.27
CA MET A 7 -18.19 15.88 -52.19
C MET A 7 -19.16 15.61 -51.02
N THR A 8 -18.84 14.63 -50.17
CA THR A 8 -19.58 14.43 -48.91
C THR A 8 -19.05 15.40 -47.86
N SER A 9 -19.68 16.57 -47.79
CA SER A 9 -19.58 17.45 -46.62
C SER A 9 -20.17 16.71 -45.42
N THR A 10 -19.30 16.22 -44.53
CA THR A 10 -19.72 15.64 -43.24
C THR A 10 -20.00 16.78 -42.26
N PRO A 11 -21.16 16.79 -41.57
CA PRO A 11 -21.47 17.80 -40.59
C PRO A 11 -20.64 17.62 -39.31
N HIS A 12 -20.32 18.78 -38.75
CA HIS A 12 -19.66 19.11 -37.50
C HIS A 12 -20.03 18.21 -36.31
N LEU A 13 -19.01 17.67 -35.62
CA LEU A 13 -19.09 17.35 -34.19
C LEU A 13 -17.72 17.59 -33.54
N GLU A 14 -17.49 18.81 -33.05
CA GLU A 14 -16.40 19.09 -32.12
C GLU A 14 -16.69 18.37 -30.80
N ILE A 15 -16.05 17.23 -30.56
CA ILE A 15 -16.00 16.63 -29.23
C ILE A 15 -14.98 17.44 -28.42
N LYS A 16 -15.43 18.56 -27.83
CA LYS A 16 -14.72 19.21 -26.71
C LYS A 16 -15.00 18.47 -25.41
N THR A 17 -14.46 17.26 -25.25
CA THR A 17 -14.48 16.58 -23.95
C THR A 17 -13.08 16.47 -23.39
N SER A 18 -12.75 17.51 -22.61
CA SER A 18 -11.70 17.53 -21.60
C SER A 18 -11.96 16.44 -20.55
N ASN A 19 -11.73 15.19 -20.94
CA ASN A 19 -11.69 14.05 -20.02
C ASN A 19 -10.24 13.67 -19.71
N ALA A 20 -9.26 14.35 -20.33
CA ALA A 20 -7.83 14.14 -20.09
C ALA A 20 -7.44 14.29 -18.62
N GLY A 21 -8.16 15.13 -17.86
CA GLY A 21 -7.99 15.24 -16.41
C GLY A 21 -8.57 14.07 -15.61
N LEU A 22 -9.67 13.46 -16.10
CA LEU A 22 -10.33 12.32 -15.46
C LEU A 22 -9.51 11.03 -15.65
N PHE A 23 -9.01 10.80 -16.85
CA PHE A 23 -8.12 9.66 -17.12
C PHE A 23 -6.81 9.76 -16.35
N ARG A 24 -6.28 10.98 -16.15
CA ARG A 24 -5.11 11.24 -15.29
C ARG A 24 -5.39 10.91 -13.83
N LYS A 25 -6.57 11.28 -13.30
CA LYS A 25 -6.99 11.00 -11.92
C LYS A 25 -7.22 9.51 -11.64
N LEU A 26 -7.51 8.71 -12.67
CA LEU A 26 -7.60 7.25 -12.59
C LEU A 26 -6.23 6.55 -12.70
N GLN A 27 -5.22 7.26 -13.21
CA GLN A 27 -3.85 6.76 -13.42
C GLN A 27 -2.90 7.15 -12.27
N GLU A 28 -3.32 8.07 -11.39
CA GLU A 28 -2.63 8.32 -10.14
C GLU A 28 -2.64 7.02 -9.33
N PRO A 29 -1.47 6.51 -8.88
CA PRO A 29 -1.46 5.37 -7.98
C PRO A 29 -2.31 5.78 -6.78
N ARG A 30 -3.39 5.03 -6.50
CA ARG A 30 -4.19 5.15 -5.29
C ARG A 30 -3.35 4.75 -4.09
N THR A 31 -2.35 5.57 -3.80
CA THR A 31 -1.70 5.64 -2.52
C THR A 31 -2.61 6.52 -1.71
N THR A 32 -3.22 5.97 -0.67
CA THR A 32 -3.75 6.79 0.42
C THR A 32 -2.55 7.45 1.09
N ARG A 33 -1.94 8.45 0.43
CA ARG A 33 -0.88 9.25 1.01
C ARG A 33 -1.50 9.96 2.19
N VAL A 34 -1.16 9.52 3.39
CA VAL A 34 -1.32 10.34 4.59
C VAL A 34 -0.67 11.69 4.26
N PRO A 35 -1.40 12.82 4.45
CA PRO A 35 -0.85 14.12 4.13
C PRO A 35 0.50 14.29 4.83
N PRO A 36 1.49 14.97 4.20
CA PRO A 36 2.78 15.20 4.83
C PRO A 36 2.57 15.84 6.19
N GLN A 37 2.85 15.08 7.25
CA GLN A 37 2.73 15.60 8.61
C GLN A 37 3.96 16.46 8.89
N ASP A 38 3.76 17.53 9.66
CA ASP A 38 4.87 18.38 10.07
C ASP A 38 5.64 17.70 11.21
N TYR A 39 6.84 17.20 10.88
CA TYR A 39 7.74 16.55 11.83
C TYR A 39 8.82 17.49 12.39
N SER A 40 8.77 18.79 12.07
CA SER A 40 9.87 19.74 12.35
C SER A 40 10.20 19.93 13.84
N GLY A 41 9.26 19.62 14.74
CA GLY A 41 9.44 19.68 16.19
C GLY A 41 9.89 18.37 16.85
N LEU A 42 10.07 17.27 16.11
CA LEU A 42 10.43 15.96 16.65
C LEU A 42 11.94 15.70 16.55
N ASP A 43 12.50 15.03 17.56
CA ASP A 43 13.86 14.48 17.48
C ASP A 43 13.92 13.46 16.33
N ILE A 44 14.91 13.62 15.43
CA ILE A 44 15.12 12.75 14.27
C ILE A 44 15.29 11.29 14.69
N LYS A 45 15.96 11.02 15.82
CA LYS A 45 16.08 9.65 16.34
C LYS A 45 14.74 9.06 16.77
N ASN A 46 13.85 9.88 17.31
CA ASN A 46 12.50 9.47 17.66
C ASN A 46 11.67 9.20 16.40
N LEU A 47 11.81 10.05 15.37
CA LEU A 47 11.12 9.86 14.09
C LEU A 47 11.53 8.55 13.39
N GLU A 48 12.82 8.24 13.32
CA GLU A 48 13.32 6.97 12.76
C GLU A 48 12.78 5.76 13.54
N GLN A 49 12.71 5.85 14.87
CA GLN A 49 12.13 4.80 15.70
C GLN A 49 10.63 4.62 15.44
N ILE A 50 9.88 5.71 15.33
CA ILE A 50 8.44 5.68 15.03
C ILE A 50 8.21 5.05 13.65
N GLU A 51 8.99 5.45 12.65
CA GLU A 51 8.89 4.88 11.30
C GLU A 51 9.19 3.37 11.30
N ALA A 52 10.26 2.96 11.99
CA ALA A 52 10.59 1.54 12.12
C ALA A 52 9.45 0.76 12.80
N LYS A 53 8.87 1.28 13.88
CA LYS A 53 7.76 0.63 14.59
C LYS A 53 6.49 0.57 13.78
N ALA A 54 6.21 1.60 12.99
CA ALA A 54 5.06 1.60 12.09
C ALA A 54 5.22 0.58 10.96
N ARG A 55 6.44 0.42 10.41
CA ARG A 55 6.76 -0.63 9.43
C ARG A 55 6.68 -2.03 10.03
N ASP A 56 7.19 -2.23 11.24
CA ASP A 56 7.08 -3.51 11.97
C ASP A 56 5.60 -3.92 12.15
N PHE A 57 4.74 -2.96 12.47
CA PHE A 57 3.30 -3.20 12.60
C PHE A 57 2.68 -3.65 11.26
N GLU A 58 2.99 -2.96 10.17
CA GLU A 58 2.52 -3.34 8.83
C GLU A 58 3.00 -4.76 8.45
N ALA A 59 4.25 -5.10 8.78
CA ALA A 59 4.81 -6.43 8.53
C ALA A 59 4.06 -7.54 9.28
N VAL A 60 3.75 -7.33 10.56
CA VAL A 60 2.95 -8.29 11.35
C VAL A 60 1.54 -8.41 10.78
N TYR A 61 0.90 -7.27 10.47
CA TYR A 61 -0.43 -7.26 9.86
C TYR A 61 -0.46 -8.06 8.55
N LEU A 62 0.51 -7.83 7.65
CA LEU A 62 0.66 -8.57 6.40
C LEU A 62 0.82 -10.06 6.64
N ALA A 63 1.70 -10.45 7.58
CA ALA A 63 1.91 -11.84 7.91
C ALA A 63 0.61 -12.51 8.40
N GLU A 64 -0.18 -11.84 9.24
CA GLU A 64 -1.47 -12.32 9.72
C GLU A 64 -2.49 -12.47 8.58
N MET A 65 -2.57 -11.49 7.67
CA MET A 65 -3.48 -11.52 6.53
C MET A 65 -3.10 -12.56 5.48
N MET A 66 -1.83 -12.96 5.42
CA MET A 66 -1.36 -14.01 4.53
C MET A 66 -1.61 -15.42 5.07
N LYS A 67 -1.91 -15.59 6.36
CA LYS A 67 -2.17 -16.92 6.96
C LYS A 67 -3.17 -17.77 6.18
N PRO A 68 -4.35 -17.25 5.75
CA PRO A 68 -5.32 -18.05 5.00
C PRO A 68 -4.78 -18.58 3.68
N LEU A 69 -3.83 -17.86 3.04
CA LEU A 69 -3.19 -18.33 1.81
C LEU A 69 -2.39 -19.60 2.06
N PHE A 70 -1.67 -19.67 3.18
CA PHE A 70 -0.86 -20.84 3.54
C PHE A 70 -1.68 -21.98 4.14
N GLU A 71 -2.79 -21.68 4.80
CA GLU A 71 -3.77 -22.68 5.24
C GLU A 71 -4.51 -23.31 4.05
N SER A 72 -4.67 -22.57 2.95
CA SER A 72 -5.28 -23.07 1.71
C SER A 72 -4.36 -23.95 0.85
N VAL A 73 -3.06 -24.00 1.15
CA VAL A 73 -2.13 -24.90 0.46
C VAL A 73 -2.34 -26.31 1.00
N GLU A 74 -2.97 -27.17 0.20
CA GLU A 74 -3.10 -28.59 0.50
C GLU A 74 -1.71 -29.21 0.71
N VAL A 75 -1.48 -29.80 1.89
CA VAL A 75 -0.27 -30.55 2.20
C VAL A 75 -0.42 -31.98 1.68
N ASP A 76 0.65 -32.52 1.09
CA ASP A 76 0.66 -33.93 0.63
C ASP A 76 0.37 -34.86 1.83
N PRO A 77 -0.64 -35.74 1.76
CA PRO A 77 -1.03 -36.60 2.89
C PRO A 77 0.06 -37.59 3.34
N LEU A 78 1.03 -37.90 2.49
CA LEU A 78 2.07 -38.92 2.72
C LEU A 78 3.43 -38.31 3.10
N PHE A 79 3.71 -37.08 2.66
CA PHE A 79 5.02 -36.44 2.86
C PHE A 79 4.97 -34.98 3.35
N GLY A 80 3.78 -34.38 3.48
CA GLY A 80 3.57 -33.00 3.92
C GLY A 80 2.82 -32.89 5.25
N GLY A 81 2.90 -31.73 5.89
CA GLY A 81 2.09 -31.40 7.06
C GLY A 81 2.74 -31.70 8.42
N GLY A 82 4.05 -31.94 8.48
CA GLY A 82 4.76 -32.14 9.75
C GLY A 82 4.90 -30.86 10.59
N LYS A 83 5.05 -30.98 11.91
CA LYS A 83 5.22 -29.81 12.82
C LYS A 83 6.44 -28.94 12.47
N ALA A 84 7.51 -29.56 11.97
CA ALA A 84 8.70 -28.85 11.50
C ALA A 84 8.40 -27.99 10.25
N GLU A 85 7.58 -28.50 9.34
CA GLU A 85 7.16 -27.79 8.13
C GLU A 85 6.22 -26.63 8.48
N GLU A 86 5.30 -26.82 9.42
CA GLU A 86 4.44 -25.77 9.95
C GLU A 86 5.24 -24.59 10.53
N ILE A 87 6.26 -24.90 11.34
CA ILE A 87 7.17 -23.90 11.91
C ILE A 87 7.93 -23.17 10.80
N TYR A 88 8.48 -23.91 9.84
CA TYR A 88 9.23 -23.32 8.73
C TYR A 88 8.36 -22.42 7.85
N ARG A 89 7.13 -22.86 7.52
CA ARG A 89 6.15 -22.03 6.80
C ARG A 89 5.85 -20.75 7.57
N GLY A 90 5.60 -20.86 8.88
CA GLY A 90 5.37 -19.70 9.74
C GLY A 90 6.51 -18.67 9.68
N MET A 91 7.76 -19.12 9.75
CA MET A 91 8.93 -18.25 9.57
C MET A 91 8.96 -17.61 8.17
N MET A 92 8.66 -18.37 7.11
CA MET A 92 8.61 -17.82 5.75
C MET A 92 7.54 -16.74 5.60
N VAL A 93 6.34 -16.95 6.14
CA VAL A 93 5.26 -15.94 6.12
C VAL A 93 5.72 -14.63 6.76
N GLN A 94 6.42 -14.71 7.90
CA GLN A 94 6.93 -13.52 8.59
C GLN A 94 7.96 -12.76 7.75
N GLU A 95 8.89 -13.46 7.09
CA GLU A 95 9.87 -12.83 6.22
C GLU A 95 9.24 -12.21 4.97
N TYR A 96 8.21 -12.84 4.40
CA TYR A 96 7.43 -12.25 3.32
C TYR A 96 6.70 -10.98 3.78
N GLY A 97 6.06 -11.01 4.96
CA GLY A 97 5.42 -9.83 5.54
C GLY A 97 6.38 -8.65 5.71
N LYS A 98 7.59 -8.91 6.24
CA LYS A 98 8.65 -7.88 6.36
C LYS A 98 9.07 -7.32 5.02
N LYS A 99 9.32 -8.18 4.03
CA LYS A 99 9.75 -7.76 2.69
C LYS A 99 8.70 -6.94 1.96
N ILE A 100 7.42 -7.24 2.14
CA ILE A 100 6.31 -6.47 1.56
C ILE A 100 6.11 -5.14 2.32
N ALA A 101 6.34 -5.10 3.63
CA ALA A 101 6.29 -3.87 4.41
C ALA A 101 7.45 -2.89 4.08
N GLU A 102 8.63 -3.40 3.70
CA GLU A 102 9.75 -2.58 3.23
C GLU A 102 9.37 -1.73 2.01
N THR A 103 8.49 -2.24 1.14
CA THR A 103 8.04 -1.52 -0.06
C THR A 103 6.88 -0.55 0.22
N ASN A 104 6.47 -0.39 1.48
CA ASN A 104 5.36 0.49 1.94
C ASN A 104 4.14 0.40 1.00
N SER A 105 3.76 -0.83 0.64
CA SER A 105 2.84 -1.08 -0.49
C SER A 105 1.37 -0.92 -0.14
N ILE A 106 1.01 -1.07 1.13
CA ILE A 106 -0.37 -0.89 1.61
C ILE A 106 -0.56 0.53 2.18
N GLY A 107 0.49 1.13 2.74
CA GLY A 107 0.46 2.48 3.31
C GLY A 107 -0.09 2.51 4.74
N LEU A 108 -0.25 1.36 5.39
CA LEU A 108 -0.71 1.25 6.76
C LEU A 108 0.34 1.82 7.73
N ALA A 109 1.62 1.61 7.42
CA ALA A 109 2.72 2.17 8.20
C ALA A 109 2.63 3.71 8.30
N ASP A 110 2.22 4.40 7.23
CA ASP A 110 2.09 5.86 7.27
C ASP A 110 0.96 6.34 8.18
N PHE A 111 -0.16 5.61 8.24
CA PHE A 111 -1.26 5.92 9.16
C PHE A 111 -0.85 5.69 10.60
N VAL A 112 -0.20 4.56 10.89
CA VAL A 112 0.27 4.22 12.23
C VAL A 112 1.31 5.21 12.72
N LYS A 113 2.24 5.62 11.86
CA LYS A 113 3.24 6.65 12.16
C LYS A 113 2.58 7.97 12.59
N GLY A 114 1.57 8.43 11.85
CA GLY A 114 0.83 9.65 12.19
C GLY A 114 0.17 9.57 13.56
N GLU A 115 -0.45 8.43 13.87
CA GLU A 115 -1.12 8.22 15.16
C GLU A 115 -0.12 8.10 16.33
N LEU A 116 1.00 7.39 16.13
CA LEU A 116 2.07 7.30 17.12
C LEU A 116 2.64 8.68 17.48
N ILE A 117 2.78 9.56 16.49
CA ILE A 117 3.24 10.94 16.70
C ILE A 117 2.21 11.74 17.50
N ARG A 118 0.93 11.64 17.14
CA ARG A 118 -0.16 12.32 17.86
C ARG A 118 -0.18 11.91 19.34
N ILE A 119 -0.14 10.60 19.61
CA ILE A 119 -0.09 10.06 20.98
C ILE A 119 1.16 10.54 21.73
N GLN A 120 2.31 10.58 21.06
CA GLN A 120 3.56 11.02 21.66
C GLN A 120 3.56 12.51 22.01
N GLN A 121 2.93 13.35 21.18
CA GLN A 121 2.74 14.78 21.42
C GLN A 121 1.80 15.04 22.61
N GLU A 122 0.63 14.38 22.63
CA GLU A 122 -0.31 14.47 23.75
C GLU A 122 0.32 14.05 25.09
N ALA A 123 1.14 13.00 25.08
CA ALA A 123 1.86 12.52 26.25
C ALA A 123 2.99 13.47 26.72
N GLN A 124 3.50 14.33 25.85
CA GLN A 124 4.50 15.36 26.19
C GLN A 124 3.84 16.64 26.71
N ASP A 125 2.70 17.03 26.15
CA ASP A 125 1.94 18.21 26.58
C ASP A 125 1.31 18.03 27.96
N GLY A 126 0.86 16.82 28.30
CA GLY A 126 0.30 16.51 29.63
C GLY A 126 1.33 16.44 30.78
N LYS A 127 2.62 16.67 30.52
CA LYS A 127 3.70 16.71 31.53
C LYS A 127 4.13 18.13 31.93
N GLN A 128 3.41 19.16 31.49
CA GLN A 128 3.63 20.56 31.86
C GLN A 128 2.70 21.01 32.99
#